data_AF-A0A1G1EA60-F1
#
_entry.id   AF-A0A1G1EA60-F1
#
_cell.length_a   1.000
_cell.length_b   1.000
_cell.length_c   1.000
_cell.angle_alpha   90.00
_cell.angle_beta   90.00
_cell.angle_gamma   90.00
#
_symmetry.space_group_name_H-M   'P 1'
#
loop_
_entity.id
_entity.type
_entity.pdbx_description
1 polymer ?
#
loop_
_entity_poly.entity_id
_entity_poly.type
_entity_poly.pdbx_seq_one_letter_code
_entity_poly.pdbx_strand_id
1 'polypeptide(L)' 'MLAIPSALQAQFEEYLRNKEIPSSLQGTYKKWLRYYLDFCQKYHFPPIPKESLPHFIHKLQEKKQTKERQEQAVMAITVY' A
#
# COMPACT_ATOMS: atom_id res chain seq x y z
N MET A 1 -11.93 5.66 -6.53
CA MET A 1 -11.07 5.25 -5.41
C MET A 1 -11.86 4.26 -4.59
N LEU A 2 -11.35 3.04 -4.45
CA LEU A 2 -11.92 2.06 -3.53
C LEU A 2 -12.13 2.65 -2.13
N ALA A 3 -13.33 2.48 -1.59
CA ALA A 3 -13.57 2.69 -0.17
C ALA A 3 -12.99 1.49 0.57
N ILE A 4 -11.81 1.65 1.18
CA ILE A 4 -11.26 0.60 2.04
C ILE A 4 -12.19 0.47 3.25
N PRO A 5 -12.65 -0.75 3.61
CA PRO A 5 -13.41 -0.96 4.83
C PRO A 5 -12.70 -0.36 6.04
N SER A 6 -13.43 0.35 6.89
CA SER A 6 -12.88 0.98 8.10
C SER A 6 -12.20 -0.04 9.01
N ALA A 7 -12.72 -1.27 9.09
CA ALA A 7 -12.11 -2.37 9.82
C ALA A 7 -10.70 -2.72 9.30
N LEU A 8 -10.50 -2.77 7.98
CA LEU A 8 -9.19 -3.05 7.40
C LEU A 8 -8.21 -1.90 7.62
N GLN A 9 -8.70 -0.66 7.54
CA GLN A 9 -7.89 0.52 7.87
C GLN A 9 -7.46 0.51 9.33
N ALA A 10 -8.37 0.20 10.25
CA ALA A 10 -8.08 0.13 11.68
C ALA A 10 -7.04 -0.96 12.00
N GLN A 11 -7.19 -2.16 11.41
CA GLN A 11 -6.20 -3.23 11.56
C GLN A 11 -4.83 -2.79 11.05
N PHE A 12 -4.77 -2.22 9.84
CA PHE A 12 -3.50 -1.74 9.28
C PHE A 12 -2.86 -0.66 10.15
N GLU A 13 -3.65 0.27 10.69
CA GLU A 13 -3.18 1.26 11.64
C GLU A 13 -2.62 0.67 12.93
N GLU A 14 -3.26 -0.35 13.48
CA GLU A 14 -2.75 -1.08 14.64
C GLU A 14 -1.41 -1.75 14.32
N TYR A 15 -1.28 -2.37 13.15
CA TYR A 15 0.01 -2.92 12.70
C TYR A 15 1.10 -1.85 12.58
N LEU A 16 0.78 -0.67 12.03
CA LEU A 16 1.73 0.44 11.95
C LEU A 16 2.14 0.96 13.33
N ARG A 17 1.18 1.05 14.27
CA ARG A 17 1.47 1.43 15.66
C ARG A 17 2.36 0.40 16.35
N ASN A 18 2.09 -0.89 16.17
CA ASN A 18 2.89 -1.98 16.73
C ASN A 18 4.32 -2.03 16.16
N LYS A 19 4.52 -1.54 14.94
CA LYS A 19 5.85 -1.39 14.30
C LYS A 19 6.53 -0.06 14.61
N GLU A 20 5.99 0.73 15.53
CA GLU A 20 6.51 2.05 15.91
C GLU A 20 6.66 3.03 14.73
N ILE A 21 5.84 2.87 13.69
CA ILE A 21 5.86 3.75 12.52
C ILE A 21 5.33 5.13 12.94
N PRO A 22 6.09 6.21 12.70
CA PRO A 22 5.66 7.57 13.02
C PRO A 22 4.30 7.90 12.43
N SER A 23 3.45 8.58 13.19
CA SER A 23 2.12 9.03 12.76
C SER A 23 2.15 9.89 11.49
N SER A 24 3.24 10.64 11.27
CA SER A 24 3.50 11.39 10.04
C SER A 24 3.60 10.50 8.79
N LEU A 25 4.09 9.27 8.92
CA LEU A 25 4.21 8.29 7.84
C LEU A 25 2.95 7.42 7.70
N GLN A 26 2.20 7.22 8.78
CA GLN A 26 0.96 6.43 8.75
C GLN A 26 -0.05 6.94 7.72
N GLY A 27 -0.21 8.27 7.59
CA GLY A 27 -1.07 8.86 6.57
C GLY A 27 -0.64 8.53 5.14
N THR A 28 0.67 8.50 4.89
CA THR A 28 1.25 8.13 3.59
C THR A 28 1.07 6.64 3.30
N TYR A 29 1.27 5.78 4.31
CA TYR A 29 1.13 4.33 4.17
C TYR A 29 -0.32 3.93 3.88
N LYS A 30 -1.30 4.57 4.53
CA LYS A 30 -2.74 4.39 4.22
C LYS A 30 -3.05 4.75 2.77
N LYS A 31 -2.47 5.83 2.24
CA LYS A 31 -2.64 6.22 0.83
C LYS A 31 -2.08 5.14 -0.09
N TRP A 32 -0.91 4.58 0.22
CA TRP A 32 -0.31 3.50 -0.56
C TRP A 32 -1.15 2.23 -0.51
N LEU A 33 -1.65 1.84 0.66
CA LEU A 33 -2.57 0.69 0.79
C LEU A 33 -3.81 0.88 -0.10
N ARG A 34 -4.40 2.08 -0.10
CA ARG A 34 -5.55 2.38 -0.97
C ARG A 34 -5.22 2.25 -2.44
N TYR A 35 -4.07 2.77 -2.86
CA TYR A 35 -3.64 2.67 -4.27
C TYR A 35 -3.33 1.24 -4.69
N TYR A 36 -2.76 0.44 -3.79
CA TYR A 36 -2.50 -0.97 -4.03
C TYR A 36 -3.80 -1.78 -4.16
N LEU A 37 -4.78 -1.55 -3.28
CA LEU A 37 -6.09 -2.22 -3.38
C LEU A 37 -6.85 -1.79 -4.64
N ASP A 38 -6.81 -0.49 -4.98
CA ASP A 38 -7.37 0.04 -6.23
C ASP A 38 -6.71 -0.59 -7.46
N PHE A 39 -5.37 -0.77 -7.42
CA PHE A 39 -4.63 -1.49 -8.44
C PHE A 39 -5.05 -2.97 -8.52
N CYS A 40 -5.13 -3.67 -7.40
CA CYS A 40 -5.52 -5.07 -7.36
C CYS A 40 -6.91 -5.28 -7.97
N GLN A 41 -7.89 -4.45 -7.58
CA GLN A 41 -9.22 -4.52 -8.15
C GLN A 41 -9.23 -4.17 -9.65
N LYS A 42 -8.55 -3.08 -10.04
CA LYS A 42 -8.54 -2.60 -11.42
C LYS A 42 -7.92 -3.60 -12.40
N TYR A 43 -6.89 -4.31 -11.97
CA TYR A 43 -6.14 -5.25 -12.81
C TYR A 43 -6.45 -6.72 -12.47
N HIS A 44 -7.47 -6.97 -11.64
CA HIS A 44 -7.89 -8.31 -11.20
C HIS A 44 -6.77 -9.14 -10.55
N PHE A 45 -5.82 -8.47 -9.90
CA PHE A 45 -4.82 -9.15 -9.09
C PHE A 45 -5.36 -9.47 -7.69
N PRO A 46 -4.96 -10.59 -7.09
CA PRO A 46 -5.27 -10.86 -5.70
C PRO A 46 -4.59 -9.81 -4.81
N PRO A 47 -5.24 -9.32 -3.74
CA PRO A 47 -4.65 -8.37 -2.79
C PRO A 47 -3.62 -9.06 -1.87
N ILE A 48 -2.82 -9.98 -2.41
CA ILE A 48 -1.78 -10.75 -1.73
C ILE A 48 -0.43 -10.13 -2.10
N PRO A 49 0.29 -9.47 -1.16
CA PRO A 49 1.54 -8.77 -1.46
C PRO A 49 2.55 -9.62 -2.20
N LYS A 50 2.67 -10.92 -1.86
CA LYS A 50 3.62 -11.84 -2.52
C LYS A 50 3.39 -11.98 -4.03
N GLU A 51 2.15 -11.82 -4.49
CA GLU A 51 1.78 -12.05 -5.88
C GLU A 51 1.65 -10.73 -6.66
N SER A 52 1.04 -9.70 -6.05
CA SER A 52 0.68 -8.49 -6.78
C SER A 52 1.55 -7.26 -6.47
N LEU A 53 2.38 -7.30 -5.43
CA LEU A 53 3.34 -6.22 -5.15
C LEU A 53 4.33 -6.00 -6.31
N PRO A 54 4.95 -7.02 -6.92
CA PRO A 54 5.86 -6.80 -8.05
C PRO A 54 5.17 -6.08 -9.22
N HIS A 55 3.93 -6.47 -9.53
CA HIS A 55 3.12 -5.83 -10.57
C HIS A 55 2.76 -4.39 -10.21
N PHE A 56 2.45 -4.12 -8.95
CA PHE A 56 2.17 -2.78 -8.46
C PHE A 56 3.40 -1.86 -8.57
N ILE A 57 4.59 -2.34 -8.19
CA ILE A 57 5.83 -1.58 -8.31
C ILE A 57 6.18 -1.31 -9.77
N HIS A 58 6.03 -2.31 -10.64
CA HIS A 58 6.21 -2.12 -12.08
C HIS A 58 5.28 -1.01 -12.60
N LYS A 59 4.02 -0.97 -12.14
CA LYS A 59 3.07 0.09 -12.48
C LYS A 59 3.52 1.47 -12.00
N LEU A 60 4.13 1.56 -10.82
CA LEU A 60 4.68 2.83 -10.31
C LEU A 60 5.88 3.30 -11.13
N GLN A 61 6.72 2.37 -11.60
CA GLN A 61 7.84 2.66 -12.50
C GLN A 61 7.36 3.17 -13.85
N GLU A 62 6.36 2.53 -14.47
CA GLU A 62 5.74 3.02 -15.71
C GLU A 62 5.18 4.43 -15.55
N LYS A 63 4.62 4.74 -14.38
CA LYS A 63 4.12 6.09 -14.04
C LYS A 63 5.21 7.10 -13.70
N LYS A 64 6.49 6.74 -13.84
CA LYS A 64 7.65 7.59 -13.53
C LYS A 64 7.66 8.11 -12.09
N GLN A 65 7.12 7.32 -11.15
CA GLN A 65 7.21 7.67 -9.73
C GLN A 65 8.67 7.60 -9.26
N THR A 66 9.05 8.52 -8.37
CA THR A 66 10.41 8.57 -7.80
C THR A 66 10.73 7.28 -7.04
N LYS A 67 12.03 6.96 -6.93
CA LYS A 67 12.50 5.77 -6.18
C LYS A 67 12.00 5.79 -4.75
N GLU A 68 12.06 6.94 -4.08
CA GLU A 68 11.54 7.13 -2.72
C GLU A 68 10.06 6.75 -2.59
N ARG A 69 9.23 7.11 -3.58
CA ARG A 69 7.80 6.74 -3.59
C ARG A 69 7.60 5.25 -3.81
N GLN A 70 8.42 4.63 -4.66
CA GLN A 70 8.39 3.18 -4.86
C GLN A 70 8.79 2.45 -3.57
N GLU A 71 9.85 2.88 -2.91
CA GLU A 71 10.30 2.33 -1.62
C GLU A 71 9.25 2.50 -0.53
N GLN A 72 8.65 3.68 -0.41
CA GLN A 72 7.54 3.91 0.52
C GLN A 72 6.34 3.00 0.23
N ALA A 73 6.00 2.79 -1.03
CA ALA A 73 4.95 1.87 -1.43
C ALA A 73 5.30 0.42 -1.03
N VAL A 74 6.52 -0.04 -1.32
CA VAL A 74 6.99 -1.38 -0.93
C VAL A 74 6.91 -1.55 0.57
N MET A 75 7.45 -0.60 1.34
CA MET A 75 7.43 -0.66 2.80
C MET A 75 5.99 -0.75 3.31
N ALA A 76 5.09 0.13 2.83
CA ALA A 76 3.70 0.15 3.25
C ALA A 76 2.97 -1.17 2.98
N ILE A 77 3.14 -1.74 1.79
CA ILE A 77 2.45 -2.98 1.40
C ILE A 77 3.10 -4.22 2.01
N THR A 78 4.37 -4.17 2.40
CA THR A 78 5.04 -5.27 3.12
C THR A 78 4.58 -5.37 4.58
N VAL A 79 4.03 -4.29 5.16
CA VAL A 79 3.42 -4.32 6.50
C VAL A 79 1.95 -4.77 6.48
N TYR A 80 1.33 -4.84 5.31
CA TYR A 80 -0.05 -5.31 5.10
C TYR A 80 -0.07 -6.82 4.95
#